data_AF-A0AAD6YW05-F1
#
_entry.id   AF-A0AAD6YW05-F1
#
_cell.length_a   1.000
_cell.length_b   1.000
_cell.length_c   1.000
_cell.angle_alpha   90.00
_cell.angle_beta   90.00
_cell.angle_gamma   90.00
#
_symmetry.space_group_name_H-M   'P 1'
#
loop_
_entity.id
_entity.type
_entity.pdbx_description
1 polymer ?
#
loop_
_entity_poly.entity_id
_entity_poly.type
_entity_poly.pdbx_seq_one_letter_code
_entity_poly.pdbx_strand_id
1 'polypeptide(L)'
;MAAHVPRLARLFTPEYVRRINSQIVFPQQSLVVKPHELESALARPLHQATYTPDSTPALLAATLSFGLIQGHAFLDGNKRTAFFVSNEYLRAMGIPGLADDGRLGEVYSDVIKLADDHIGVASGRVDVAGLAAEYRQK
;
A
#
# COMPACT_ATOMS: atom_id res chain seq x y z
N MET A 1 -5.46 -3.87 17.20
CA MET A 1 -5.47 -3.40 15.79
C MET A 1 -5.59 -4.53 14.79
N ALA A 2 -4.90 -5.66 14.98
CA ALA A 2 -5.03 -6.87 14.15
C ALA A 2 -6.47 -7.39 13.96
N ALA A 3 -7.38 -7.13 14.91
CA ALA A 3 -8.79 -7.50 14.82
C ALA A 3 -9.53 -6.95 13.57
N HIS A 4 -9.07 -5.83 13.00
CA HIS A 4 -9.68 -5.27 11.79
C HIS A 4 -9.23 -5.99 10.50
N VAL A 5 -8.07 -6.65 10.54
CA VAL A 5 -7.40 -7.18 9.34
C VAL A 5 -8.23 -8.25 8.60
N PRO A 6 -8.91 -9.21 9.27
CA PRO A 6 -9.80 -10.15 8.59
C PRO A 6 -10.96 -9.47 7.85
N ARG A 7 -11.47 -8.35 8.39
CA ARG A 7 -12.50 -7.55 7.73
C ARG A 7 -11.92 -6.82 6.52
N LEU A 8 -10.75 -6.21 6.68
CA LEU A 8 -10.09 -5.49 5.58
C LEU A 8 -9.69 -6.41 4.43
N ALA A 9 -9.29 -7.65 4.70
CA ALA A 9 -9.02 -8.65 3.65
C ALA A 9 -10.24 -8.94 2.76
N ARG A 10 -11.46 -8.72 3.27
CA ARG A 10 -12.71 -8.85 2.49
C ARG A 10 -13.09 -7.57 1.73
N LEU A 11 -12.51 -6.42 2.11
CA LEU A 11 -12.75 -5.13 1.45
C LEU A 11 -11.73 -4.87 0.34
N PHE A 12 -10.45 -5.08 0.63
CA PHE A 12 -9.33 -4.88 -0.31
C PHE A 12 -9.14 -6.10 -1.21
N THR A 13 -10.15 -6.38 -2.03
CA THR A 13 -10.16 -7.50 -2.96
C THR A 13 -9.35 -7.18 -4.24
N PRO A 14 -8.94 -8.21 -5.01
CA PRO A 14 -8.31 -7.98 -6.31
C PRO A 14 -9.16 -7.10 -7.25
N GLU A 15 -10.48 -7.28 -7.27
CA GLU A 15 -11.39 -6.48 -8.08
C GLU A 15 -11.43 -5.01 -7.63
N TYR A 16 -11.46 -4.76 -6.32
CA TYR A 16 -11.37 -3.39 -5.79
C TYR A 16 -10.08 -2.71 -6.26
N VAL A 17 -8.94 -3.37 -6.09
CA VAL A 17 -7.64 -2.81 -6.47
C VAL A 17 -7.50 -2.63 -7.98
N ARG A 18 -8.09 -3.51 -8.79
CA ARG A 18 -8.18 -3.34 -10.25
C ARG A 18 -8.92 -2.07 -10.64
N ARG A 19 -10.06 -1.78 -9.99
CA ARG A 19 -10.83 -0.56 -10.25
C ARG A 19 -10.06 0.69 -9.85
N ILE A 20 -9.38 0.66 -8.71
CA ILE A 20 -8.48 1.75 -8.30
C ILE A 20 -7.37 1.96 -9.34
N ASN A 21 -6.68 0.90 -9.76
CA ASN A 21 -5.65 1.01 -10.79
C ASN A 21 -6.21 1.59 -12.10
N SER A 22 -7.43 1.20 -12.51
CA SER A 22 -8.08 1.74 -13.71
C SER A 22 -8.30 3.25 -13.67
N GLN A 23 -8.57 3.81 -12.49
CA GLN A 23 -8.68 5.25 -12.31
C GLN A 23 -7.31 5.92 -12.32
N ILE A 24 -6.30 5.26 -11.74
CA ILE A 24 -4.92 5.78 -11.63
C ILE A 24 -4.21 5.85 -12.98
N VAL A 25 -4.43 4.88 -13.86
CA VAL A 25 -3.75 4.80 -15.16
C VAL A 25 -4.55 5.44 -16.29
N PHE A 26 -5.73 6.01 -16.03
CA PHE A 26 -6.49 6.70 -17.06
C PHE A 26 -5.66 7.84 -17.69
N PRO A 27 -5.67 8.02 -19.03
CA PRO A 27 -6.55 7.41 -20.04
C PRO A 27 -6.15 6.02 -20.55
N GLN A 28 -5.03 5.46 -20.09
CA GLN A 28 -4.62 4.11 -20.46
C GLN A 28 -5.54 3.04 -19.85
N GLN A 29 -5.64 1.88 -20.50
CA GLN A 29 -6.42 0.75 -19.98
C GLN A 29 -5.64 0.01 -18.90
N SER A 30 -6.27 -0.23 -17.74
CA SER A 30 -5.71 -1.11 -16.71
C SER A 30 -5.71 -2.56 -17.19
N LEU A 31 -4.56 -3.22 -17.05
CA LEU A 31 -4.38 -4.63 -17.35
C LEU A 31 -3.63 -5.30 -16.19
N VAL A 32 -4.20 -6.37 -15.66
CA VAL A 32 -3.53 -7.26 -14.71
C VAL A 32 -2.70 -8.26 -15.50
N VAL A 33 -1.38 -8.16 -15.38
CA VAL A 33 -0.42 -9.05 -16.05
C VAL A 33 -0.03 -10.24 -15.17
N LYS A 34 -0.09 -10.10 -13.84
CA LYS A 34 0.22 -11.17 -12.89
C LYS A 34 -0.85 -11.26 -11.80
N PRO A 35 -1.97 -11.96 -12.05
CA PRO A 35 -3.09 -12.02 -11.12
C PRO A 35 -2.72 -12.67 -9.78
N HIS A 36 -1.88 -13.70 -9.78
CA HIS A 36 -1.44 -14.36 -8.55
C HIS A 36 -0.55 -13.47 -7.66
N GLU A 37 0.24 -12.57 -8.26
CA GLU A 37 1.02 -11.59 -7.49
C GLU A 37 0.11 -10.55 -6.83
N LEU A 38 -0.99 -10.16 -7.48
CA LEU A 38 -1.99 -9.29 -6.88
C LEU A 38 -2.65 -9.95 -5.67
N GLU A 39 -3.11 -11.19 -5.82
CA GLU A 39 -3.71 -11.97 -4.73
C GLU A 39 -2.73 -12.16 -3.58
N SER A 40 -1.49 -12.53 -3.89
CA SER A 40 -0.40 -12.69 -2.92
C SER A 40 -0.17 -11.39 -2.15
N ALA A 41 -0.01 -10.25 -2.84
CA ALA A 41 0.19 -8.96 -2.20
C ALA A 41 -0.94 -8.59 -1.23
N LEU A 42 -2.19 -8.86 -1.60
CA LEU A 42 -3.38 -8.54 -0.78
C LEU A 42 -3.55 -9.49 0.41
N ALA A 43 -3.06 -10.73 0.32
CA ALA A 43 -3.10 -11.69 1.42
C ALA A 43 -2.03 -11.42 2.50
N ARG A 44 -0.88 -10.81 2.12
CA ARG A 44 0.26 -10.61 3.02
C ARG A 44 -0.09 -9.90 4.34
N PRO A 45 -0.88 -8.82 4.39
CA PRO A 45 -1.24 -8.18 5.66
C PRO A 45 -2.01 -9.11 6.60
N LEU A 46 -2.90 -9.96 6.06
CA LEU A 46 -3.61 -10.95 6.85
C LEU A 46 -2.66 -12.01 7.41
N HIS A 47 -1.74 -12.51 6.59
CA HIS A 47 -0.71 -13.44 7.05
C HIS A 47 0.15 -12.80 8.14
N GLN A 48 0.64 -11.59 7.92
CA GLN A 48 1.45 -10.82 8.88
C GLN A 48 0.71 -10.64 10.22
N ALA A 49 -0.55 -10.25 10.20
CA ALA A 49 -1.34 -10.07 11.41
C ALA A 49 -1.66 -11.39 12.12
N THR A 50 -1.76 -12.51 11.38
CA THR A 50 -2.03 -13.83 11.95
C THR A 50 -0.80 -14.38 12.67
N TYR A 51 0.38 -14.29 12.05
CA TYR A 51 1.62 -14.81 12.63
C TYR A 51 2.28 -13.83 13.60
N THR A 52 1.98 -12.54 13.50
CA THR A 52 2.51 -11.49 14.39
C THR A 52 1.37 -10.55 14.80
N PRO A 53 0.56 -10.94 15.81
CA PRO A 53 -0.64 -10.18 16.22
C PRO A 53 -0.37 -8.74 16.68
N ASP A 54 0.84 -8.45 17.16
CA ASP A 54 1.27 -7.13 17.61
C ASP A 54 1.76 -6.21 16.46
N SER A 55 1.59 -6.65 15.21
CA SER A 55 1.97 -5.86 14.03
C SER A 55 1.22 -4.53 14.00
N THR A 56 1.99 -3.45 13.91
CA THR A 56 1.45 -2.09 13.78
C THR A 56 0.73 -1.89 12.44
N PRO A 57 -0.28 -1.01 12.35
CA PRO A 57 -0.94 -0.71 11.07
C PRO A 57 0.03 -0.23 9.98
N ALA A 58 1.02 0.59 10.36
CA ALA A 58 2.09 1.04 9.48
C ALA A 58 2.83 -0.14 8.82
N LEU A 59 3.20 -1.16 9.62
CA LEU A 59 3.84 -2.38 9.11
C LEU A 59 2.92 -3.19 8.19
N LEU A 60 1.63 -3.28 8.50
CA LEU A 60 0.64 -3.99 7.68
C LEU A 60 0.44 -3.28 6.33
N ALA A 61 0.31 -1.96 6.34
CA ALA A 61 0.17 -1.15 5.13
C ALA A 61 1.47 -1.11 4.30
N ALA A 62 2.63 -1.12 4.95
CA ALA A 62 3.93 -1.22 4.28
C ALA A 62 4.11 -2.59 3.62
N THR A 63 3.73 -3.67 4.30
CA THR A 63 3.71 -5.03 3.74
C THR A 63 2.84 -5.12 2.49
N LEU A 64 1.65 -4.51 2.53
CA LEU A 64 0.73 -4.40 1.39
C LEU A 64 1.37 -3.62 0.23
N SER A 65 1.89 -2.42 0.52
CA SER A 65 2.52 -1.53 -0.47
C SER A 65 3.68 -2.23 -1.16
N PHE A 66 4.59 -2.81 -0.36
CA PHE A 66 5.76 -3.53 -0.84
C PHE A 66 5.37 -4.70 -1.76
N GLY A 67 4.36 -5.48 -1.37
CA GLY A 67 3.83 -6.57 -2.18
C GLY A 67 3.30 -6.10 -3.53
N LEU A 68 2.54 -5.00 -3.56
CA LEU A 68 2.01 -4.44 -4.80
C LEU A 68 3.11 -3.87 -5.72
N ILE A 69 4.11 -3.21 -5.14
CA ILE A 69 5.23 -2.63 -5.90
C ILE A 69 6.09 -3.75 -6.51
N GLN A 70 6.51 -4.72 -5.71
CA GLN A 70 7.40 -5.80 -6.12
C GLN A 70 6.70 -6.87 -6.96
N GLY A 71 5.41 -7.10 -6.71
CA GLY A 71 4.63 -8.08 -7.47
C GLY A 71 4.47 -7.69 -8.94
N HIS A 72 4.54 -6.39 -9.27
CA HIS A 72 4.33 -5.87 -10.63
C HIS A 72 3.08 -6.48 -11.27
N ALA A 73 1.97 -6.51 -10.53
CA ALA A 73 0.76 -7.20 -10.94
C ALA A 73 0.03 -6.53 -12.09
N PHE A 74 0.21 -5.22 -12.26
CA PHE A 74 -0.36 -4.41 -13.33
C PHE A 74 0.68 -4.07 -14.40
N LEU A 75 0.22 -3.86 -15.64
CA LEU A 75 1.08 -3.38 -16.73
C LEU A 75 1.70 -2.01 -16.41
N ASP A 76 0.91 -1.10 -15.82
CA ASP A 76 1.37 0.21 -15.35
C ASP A 76 0.68 0.57 -14.03
N GLY A 77 1.26 1.54 -13.32
CA GLY A 77 0.66 2.17 -12.16
C GLY A 77 0.95 1.47 -10.84
N ASN A 78 1.73 0.38 -10.80
CA ASN A 78 1.97 -0.42 -9.58
C ASN A 78 2.32 0.43 -8.34
N LYS A 79 3.26 1.37 -8.46
CA LYS A 79 3.65 2.28 -7.36
C LYS A 79 2.50 3.21 -6.92
N ARG A 80 1.82 3.81 -7.90
CA ARG A 80 0.68 4.73 -7.65
C ARG A 80 -0.50 3.98 -7.01
N THR A 81 -0.79 2.78 -7.49
CA THR A 81 -1.79 1.88 -6.90
C THR A 81 -1.40 1.49 -5.48
N ALA A 82 -0.14 1.13 -5.23
CA ALA A 82 0.34 0.78 -3.90
C ALA A 82 0.19 1.94 -2.90
N PHE A 83 0.57 3.15 -3.30
CA PHE A 83 0.33 4.37 -2.51
C PHE A 83 -1.15 4.51 -2.13
N PHE A 84 -2.05 4.50 -3.10
CA PHE A 84 -3.47 4.74 -2.86
C PHE A 84 -4.08 3.65 -1.98
N VAL A 85 -3.79 2.39 -2.30
CA VAL A 85 -4.34 1.24 -1.58
C VAL A 85 -3.82 1.21 -0.14
N SER A 86 -2.54 1.47 0.11
CA SER A 86 -1.99 1.53 1.46
C SER A 86 -2.48 2.74 2.25
N ASN A 87 -2.69 3.89 1.60
CA ASN A 87 -3.32 5.07 2.21
C ASN A 87 -4.73 4.76 2.72
N GLU A 88 -5.57 4.18 1.86
CA GLU A 88 -6.92 3.78 2.24
C GLU A 88 -6.92 2.65 3.27
N TYR A 89 -5.93 1.77 3.24
CA TYR A 89 -5.78 0.71 4.25
C TYR A 89 -5.54 1.29 5.64
N LEU A 90 -4.67 2.30 5.78
CA LEU A 90 -4.42 2.99 7.06
C LEU A 90 -5.68 3.70 7.56
N ARG A 91 -6.37 4.44 6.68
CA ARG A 91 -7.65 5.08 7.01
C ARG A 91 -8.70 4.07 7.48
N ALA A 92 -8.80 2.93 6.81
CA ALA A 92 -9.72 1.85 7.18
C ALA A 92 -9.34 1.15 8.51
N MET A 93 -8.09 1.28 8.96
CA MET A 93 -7.61 0.88 10.28
C MET A 93 -7.89 1.93 11.37
N GLY A 94 -8.46 3.09 11.02
CA GLY A 94 -8.87 4.15 11.93
C GLY A 94 -7.77 5.13 12.32
N ILE A 95 -6.71 5.24 11.51
CA ILE A 95 -5.59 6.18 11.71
C ILE A 95 -5.43 7.07 10.47
N PRO A 96 -4.70 8.20 10.56
CA PRO A 96 -4.42 9.04 9.41
C PRO A 96 -3.81 8.27 8.23
N GLY A 97 -4.17 8.68 7.02
CA GLY A 97 -3.55 8.23 5.79
C GLY A 97 -2.13 8.79 5.61
N LEU A 98 -1.43 8.29 4.60
CA LEU A 98 -0.03 8.62 4.29
C LEU A 98 0.23 10.11 3.96
N ALA A 99 -0.82 10.85 3.62
CA ALA A 99 -0.76 12.26 3.26
C ALA A 99 -1.85 13.09 3.97
N ASP A 100 -2.37 12.59 5.10
CA ASP A 100 -3.42 13.27 5.86
C ASP A 100 -2.86 14.27 6.88
N ASP A 101 -1.61 14.08 7.30
CA ASP A 101 -0.93 14.89 8.30
C ASP A 101 -0.10 16.01 7.65
N GLY A 102 -0.25 17.25 8.15
CA GLY A 102 0.60 18.39 7.81
C GLY A 102 -0.13 19.69 7.47
N ARG A 103 0.54 20.84 7.69
CA ARG A 103 0.13 22.11 7.06
C ARG A 103 0.36 22.01 5.55
N LEU A 104 -0.45 22.70 4.73
CA LEU A 104 -0.40 22.65 3.25
C LEU A 104 1.01 22.65 2.63
N GLY A 105 2.00 23.31 3.23
CA GLY A 105 3.40 23.29 2.76
C GLY A 105 4.23 22.05 3.14
N GLU A 106 3.99 21.48 4.32
CA GLU A 106 4.68 20.27 4.81
C GLU A 106 4.16 19.01 4.09
N VAL A 107 2.87 18.99 3.73
CA VAL A 107 2.25 17.88 2.97
C VAL A 107 2.96 17.62 1.63
N TYR A 108 3.46 18.67 0.95
CA TYR A 108 4.14 18.48 -0.35
C TYR A 108 5.52 17.82 -0.21
N SER A 109 6.35 18.26 0.73
CA SER A 109 7.65 17.60 0.99
C SER A 109 7.46 16.14 1.40
N ASP A 110 6.42 15.90 2.17
CA ASP A 110 6.01 14.63 2.69
C ASP A 110 5.57 13.63 1.62
N VAL A 111 4.84 14.11 0.61
CA VAL A 111 4.43 13.30 -0.54
C VAL A 111 5.61 13.01 -1.46
N ILE A 112 6.55 13.95 -1.63
CA ILE A 112 7.78 13.73 -2.43
C ILE A 112 8.62 12.62 -1.80
N LYS A 113 8.90 12.71 -0.50
CA LYS A 113 9.68 11.69 0.22
C LYS A 113 9.03 10.31 0.13
N LEU A 114 7.71 10.26 0.30
CA LEU A 114 6.96 9.02 0.18
C LEU A 114 7.00 8.43 -1.24
N ALA A 115 6.96 9.28 -2.26
CA ALA A 115 7.16 8.85 -3.65
C ALA A 115 8.57 8.27 -3.86
N ASP A 116 9.59 8.92 -3.29
CA ASP A 116 10.97 8.44 -3.34
C ASP A 116 11.14 7.08 -2.65
N ASP A 117 10.47 6.86 -1.51
CA ASP A 117 10.49 5.56 -0.83
C ASP A 117 9.83 4.46 -1.67
N HIS A 118 8.71 4.76 -2.34
CA HIS A 118 8.05 3.80 -3.24
C HIS A 118 8.89 3.49 -4.48
N ILE A 119 9.64 4.48 -5.00
CA ILE A 119 10.66 4.28 -6.04
C ILE A 119 11.82 3.43 -5.47
N GLY A 120 12.23 3.71 -4.24
CA GLY A 120 13.24 2.98 -3.48
C GLY A 120 12.89 1.50 -3.39
N VAL A 121 11.66 1.18 -3.01
CA VAL A 121 11.14 -0.19 -2.97
C VAL A 121 11.27 -0.84 -4.35
N ALA A 122 10.76 -0.20 -5.41
CA ALA A 122 10.84 -0.77 -6.76
C ALA A 122 12.28 -1.03 -7.24
N SER A 123 13.23 -0.23 -6.78
CA SER A 123 14.66 -0.39 -7.08
C SER A 123 15.42 -1.30 -6.11
N GLY A 124 14.75 -1.88 -5.11
CA GLY A 124 15.37 -2.74 -4.09
C GLY A 124 16.19 -1.99 -3.03
N ARG A 125 16.08 -0.65 -2.97
CA ARG A 125 16.78 0.20 -2.00
C ARG A 125 16.08 0.32 -0.65
N VAL A 126 14.76 0.12 -0.63
CA VAL A 126 13.93 0.22 0.58
C VAL A 126 13.18 -1.10 0.77
N ASP A 127 13.22 -1.63 1.99
CA ASP A 127 12.53 -2.84 2.38
C ASP A 127 11.22 -2.52 3.14
N VAL A 128 10.52 -3.56 3.59
CA VAL A 128 9.26 -3.41 4.33
C VAL A 128 9.46 -2.64 5.64
N ALA A 129 10.59 -2.85 6.33
CA ALA A 129 10.87 -2.20 7.61
C ALA A 129 11.13 -0.71 7.44
N GLY A 130 11.93 -0.33 6.43
CA GLY A 130 12.16 1.07 6.07
C GLY A 130 10.86 1.78 5.70
N LEU A 131 10.01 1.15 4.88
CA LEU A 131 8.72 1.71 4.51
C LEU A 131 7.76 1.84 5.70
N ALA A 132 7.76 0.85 6.61
CA ALA A 132 6.94 0.88 7.82
C ALA A 132 7.39 1.98 8.81
N ALA A 133 8.69 2.25 8.87
CA ALA A 133 9.23 3.32 9.71
C ALA A 133 8.75 4.69 9.22
N GLU A 134 8.75 4.91 7.90
CA GLU A 134 8.22 6.13 7.30
C GLU A 134 6.73 6.30 7.60
N TYR A 135 5.95 5.23 7.43
CA TYR A 135 4.51 5.25 7.65
C TYR A 135 4.12 5.46 9.13
N ARG A 136 5.06 5.32 10.06
CA ARG A 136 4.85 5.54 11.50
C ARG A 136 5.14 6.98 11.92
N GLN A 137 5.92 7.72 11.14
CA GLN A 137 6.30 9.12 11.44
C GLN A 137 5.20 10.13 11.05
N LYS A 138 4.06 9.63 10.61
CA LYS A 138 2.84 10.36 10.24
C LYS A 138 1.66 9.72 10.94
#